data_AF-A0A060YGF1-F1
#
_entry.id   AF-A0A060YGF1-F1
#
_cell.length_a   1.000
_cell.length_b   1.000
_cell.length_c   1.000
_cell.angle_alpha   90.00
_cell.angle_beta   90.00
_cell.angle_gamma   90.00
#
_symmetry.space_group_name_H-M   'P 1'
#
loop_
_entity.id
_entity.type
_entity.pdbx_description
1 polymer ?
#
loop_
_entity_poly.entity_id
_entity_poly.type
_entity_poly.pdbx_seq_one_letter_code
_entity_poly.pdbx_strand_id
1 'polypeptide(L)'
;KYPPKKDMVRAVSIQTGYLIQSHGPDHCTLTYLAHVDPKGSLPKWVVNKSSHFLAPKAMKKISKACLKYGEWKQRHNPGFKPWLYPEQTTLPTIPVSELSIQHADSLENIDESTLSEMQTREERDSD
;
A
#
# COMPACT_ATOMS: atom_id res chain seq x y z
N LYS A 1 1.56 -18.97 -10.95
CA LYS A 1 1.32 -19.46 -9.57
C LYS A 1 0.61 -18.32 -8.80
N TYR A 2 -0.37 -18.62 -7.93
CA TYR A 2 -1.29 -17.66 -7.27
C TYR A 2 -2.41 -17.07 -8.15
N PRO A 3 -3.45 -17.85 -8.53
CA PRO A 3 -4.61 -17.37 -9.29
C PRO A 3 -5.60 -16.55 -8.43
N PRO A 4 -6.55 -15.79 -9.04
CA PRO A 4 -7.65 -15.15 -8.31
C PRO A 4 -8.41 -16.14 -7.41
N LYS A 5 -8.89 -15.66 -6.26
CA LYS A 5 -9.68 -16.46 -5.31
C LYS A 5 -11.13 -15.97 -5.36
N LYS A 6 -12.09 -16.90 -5.34
CA LYS A 6 -13.52 -16.61 -5.52
C LYS A 6 -14.05 -15.50 -4.60
N ASP A 7 -13.62 -15.48 -3.35
CA ASP A 7 -14.13 -14.56 -2.32
C ASP A 7 -13.24 -13.33 -2.11
N MET A 8 -12.32 -13.05 -3.04
CA MET A 8 -11.37 -11.93 -2.96
C MET A 8 -11.26 -11.22 -4.30
N VAL A 9 -11.38 -9.90 -4.29
CA VAL A 9 -11.10 -9.09 -5.47
C VAL A 9 -9.58 -8.95 -5.63
N ARG A 10 -9.07 -9.29 -6.82
CA ARG A 10 -7.65 -9.10 -7.15
C ARG A 10 -7.43 -7.68 -7.66
N ALA A 11 -7.05 -6.78 -6.76
CA ALA A 11 -6.61 -5.44 -7.12
C ALA A 11 -5.33 -5.46 -7.97
N VAL A 12 -5.11 -4.37 -8.71
CA VAL A 12 -3.91 -4.11 -9.50
C VAL A 12 -3.18 -2.92 -8.89
N SER A 13 -1.98 -3.14 -8.37
CA SER A 13 -1.05 -2.04 -8.06
C SER A 13 -0.33 -1.67 -9.35
N ILE A 14 -0.74 -0.56 -9.96
CA ILE A 14 -0.15 -0.07 -11.22
C ILE A 14 1.24 0.49 -10.92
N GLN A 15 1.33 1.32 -9.88
CA GLN A 15 2.60 1.81 -9.37
C GLN A 15 2.44 2.09 -7.88
N THR A 16 3.33 1.57 -7.05
CA THR A 16 3.36 1.91 -5.63
C THR A 16 4.79 1.92 -5.15
N GLY A 17 5.16 2.93 -4.37
CA GLY A 17 6.52 3.09 -3.90
C GLY A 17 6.63 4.01 -2.70
N TYR A 18 7.80 3.90 -2.05
CA TYR A 18 8.18 4.72 -0.91
C TYR A 18 9.51 5.39 -1.23
N LEU A 19 9.58 6.69 -0.99
CA LEU A 19 10.83 7.45 -1.01
C LEU A 19 11.12 7.91 0.42
N ILE A 20 12.26 7.50 0.96
CA ILE A 20 12.73 7.92 2.28
C ILE A 20 13.88 8.90 2.07
N GLN A 21 13.72 10.12 2.58
CA GLN A 21 14.74 11.17 2.53
C GLN A 21 15.22 11.44 3.95
N SER A 22 16.48 11.10 4.25
CA SER A 22 17.09 11.44 5.54
C SER A 22 17.36 12.94 5.60
N HIS A 23 17.06 13.55 6.73
CA HIS A 23 17.37 14.94 7.03
C HIS A 23 18.36 15.07 8.22
N GLY A 24 18.73 13.94 8.81
CA GLY A 24 19.63 13.83 9.94
C GLY A 24 19.57 12.42 10.56
N PRO A 25 20.17 12.24 11.75
CA PRO A 25 20.26 10.92 12.39
C PRO A 25 18.92 10.38 12.91
N ASP A 26 17.96 11.26 13.19
CA ASP A 26 16.71 10.94 13.91
C ASP A 26 15.44 11.38 13.18
N HIS A 27 15.57 11.97 11.98
CA HIS A 27 14.43 12.46 11.22
C HIS A 27 14.57 12.23 9.71
N CYS A 28 13.43 11.96 9.08
CA CYS A 28 13.32 11.74 7.65
C CYS A 28 11.94 12.17 7.14
N THR A 29 11.86 12.44 5.84
CA THR A 29 10.60 12.58 5.12
C THR A 29 10.31 11.28 4.39
N LEU A 30 9.13 10.71 4.61
CA LEU A 30 8.63 9.53 3.91
C LEU A 30 7.54 9.95 2.93
N THR A 31 7.83 9.90 1.64
CA THR A 31 6.86 10.12 0.57
C THR A 31 6.33 8.77 0.10
N TYR A 32 5.01 8.60 0.18
CA TYR A 32 4.31 7.43 -0.34
C TYR A 32 3.56 7.81 -1.62
N LEU A 33 3.80 7.06 -2.69
CA LEU A 33 3.10 7.20 -3.96
C LEU A 33 2.36 5.90 -4.26
N ALA A 34 1.07 5.98 -4.58
CA ALA A 34 0.28 4.83 -4.97
C ALA A 34 -0.72 5.18 -6.07
N HIS A 35 -0.70 4.37 -7.12
CA HIS A 35 -1.67 4.29 -8.18
C HIS A 35 -2.17 2.85 -8.21
N VAL A 36 -3.40 2.64 -7.75
CA VAL A 36 -3.99 1.32 -7.53
C VAL A 36 -5.38 1.30 -8.12
N ASP A 37 -5.69 0.25 -8.87
CA ASP A 37 -7.05 -0.09 -9.27
C ASP A 37 -7.55 -1.21 -8.35
N PRO A 38 -8.49 -0.94 -7.44
CA PRO A 38 -9.01 -1.96 -6.52
C PRO A 38 -9.85 -3.02 -7.23
N LYS A 39 -10.24 -2.80 -8.50
CA LYS A 39 -11.14 -3.66 -9.29
C LYS A 39 -12.54 -3.82 -8.68
N GLY A 40 -13.41 -4.49 -9.42
CA GLY A 40 -14.78 -4.77 -9.02
C GLY A 40 -15.67 -3.53 -9.07
N SER A 41 -16.83 -3.60 -8.41
CA SER A 41 -17.91 -2.63 -8.59
C SER A 41 -17.73 -1.28 -7.90
N LEU A 42 -16.52 -0.92 -7.47
CA LEU A 42 -16.27 0.38 -6.81
C LEU A 42 -16.01 1.46 -7.86
N PRO A 43 -16.82 2.53 -7.92
CA PRO A 43 -16.58 3.65 -8.83
C PRO A 43 -15.23 4.33 -8.57
N LYS A 44 -14.55 4.84 -9.60
CA LYS A 44 -13.21 5.43 -9.48
C LYS A 44 -13.17 6.61 -8.51
N TRP A 45 -14.22 7.43 -8.48
CA TRP A 45 -14.30 8.56 -7.53
C TRP A 45 -14.35 8.12 -6.07
N VAL A 46 -14.97 6.97 -5.75
CA VAL A 46 -14.99 6.40 -4.39
C VAL A 46 -13.59 5.98 -3.97
N VAL A 47 -12.82 5.41 -4.91
CA VAL A 47 -11.43 5.01 -4.68
C VAL A 47 -10.54 6.23 -4.41
N ASN A 48 -10.68 7.28 -5.22
CA ASN A 48 -9.93 8.52 -5.05
C ASN A 48 -10.27 9.20 -3.71
N LYS A 49 -11.56 9.36 -3.40
CA LYS A 49 -12.01 10.00 -2.16
C LYS A 49 -11.56 9.20 -0.92
N SER A 50 -11.75 7.88 -0.92
CA SER A 50 -11.33 7.03 0.20
C SER A 50 -9.81 7.03 0.40
N SER A 51 -9.03 7.07 -0.68
CA SER A 51 -7.56 7.15 -0.60
C SER A 51 -7.09 8.43 0.07
N HIS A 52 -7.73 9.58 -0.19
CA HIS A 52 -7.42 10.85 0.49
C HIS A 52 -7.63 10.77 2.01
N PHE A 53 -8.63 10.04 2.50
CA PHE A 53 -8.88 9.89 3.93
C PHE A 53 -8.03 8.78 4.58
N LEU A 54 -7.76 7.70 3.85
CA LEU A 54 -7.06 6.54 4.37
C LEU A 54 -5.54 6.71 4.37
N ALA A 55 -4.97 7.41 3.37
CA ALA A 55 -3.53 7.61 3.27
C ALA A 55 -2.96 8.34 4.51
N PRO A 56 -3.51 9.48 4.99
CA PRO A 56 -3.01 10.14 6.19
C PRO A 56 -3.09 9.26 7.45
N LYS A 57 -4.18 8.49 7.60
CA LYS A 57 -4.34 7.55 8.73
C LYS A 57 -3.31 6.41 8.67
N ALA A 58 -3.05 5.87 7.48
CA ALA A 58 -2.03 4.84 7.28
C ALA A 58 -0.62 5.38 7.57
N MET A 59 -0.28 6.57 7.07
CA MET A 59 1.02 7.21 7.31
C MET A 59 1.25 7.51 8.79
N LYS A 60 0.22 7.98 9.51
CA LYS A 60 0.28 8.14 10.98
C LYS A 60 0.54 6.80 11.70
N LYS A 61 -0.07 5.70 11.25
CA LYS A 61 0.19 4.37 11.83
C LYS A 61 1.62 3.90 11.55
N ILE A 62 2.15 4.13 10.34
CA ILE A 62 3.55 3.82 10.00
C ILE A 62 4.50 4.59 10.91
N SER A 63 4.30 5.90 11.08
CA SER A 63 5.10 6.72 11.99
C SER A 63 5.11 6.17 13.41
N LYS A 64 3.94 5.83 13.97
CA LYS A 64 3.84 5.19 15.30
C LYS A 64 4.53 3.83 15.36
N ALA A 65 4.49 3.04 14.30
CA ALA A 65 5.17 1.75 14.22
C ALA A 65 6.69 1.92 14.22
N CYS A 66 7.23 2.92 13.51
CA CYS A 66 8.67 3.22 13.48
C CYS A 66 9.22 3.52 14.89
N LEU A 67 8.48 4.28 15.71
CA LEU A 67 8.89 4.59 17.08
C LEU A 67 9.00 3.35 17.97
N LYS A 68 8.15 2.34 17.73
CA LYS A 68 8.12 1.08 18.49
C LYS A 68 9.03 0.00 17.92
N TYR A 69 9.50 0.19 16.68
CA TYR A 69 10.19 -0.87 15.93
C TYR A 69 11.52 -1.29 16.59
N GLY A 70 12.27 -0.35 17.17
CA GLY A 70 13.55 -0.66 17.84
C GLY A 70 13.39 -1.68 18.96
N GLU A 71 12.48 -1.41 19.91
CA GLU A 71 12.16 -2.30 21.02
C GLU A 71 11.59 -3.64 20.53
N TRP A 72 10.66 -3.59 19.58
CA TRP A 72 10.08 -4.81 19.00
C TRP A 72 11.16 -5.68 18.36
N LYS A 73 12.05 -5.09 17.55
CA LYS A 73 13.07 -5.84 16.79
C LYS A 73 14.11 -6.50 17.71
N GLN A 74 14.44 -5.89 18.85
CA GLN A 74 15.32 -6.49 19.85
C GLN A 74 14.80 -7.84 20.37
N ARG A 75 13.47 -8.01 20.45
CA ARG A 75 12.81 -9.24 20.90
C ARG A 75 12.55 -10.25 19.77
N HIS A 76 12.78 -9.88 18.51
CA HIS A 76 12.39 -10.67 17.33
C HIS A 76 13.55 -10.84 16.36
N ASN A 77 14.55 -11.63 16.78
CA ASN A 77 15.77 -11.93 16.02
C ASN A 77 16.43 -10.65 15.48
N PRO A 78 17.07 -9.83 16.34
CA PRO A 78 17.55 -8.51 15.96
C PRO A 78 18.58 -8.54 14.81
N GLY A 79 19.37 -9.62 14.70
CA GLY A 79 20.34 -9.82 13.63
C GLY A 79 19.73 -10.24 12.28
N PHE A 80 18.49 -10.71 12.26
CA PHE A 80 17.83 -11.16 11.03
C PHE A 80 17.20 -9.98 10.28
N LYS A 81 17.91 -9.47 9.28
CA LYS A 81 17.53 -8.34 8.41
C LYS A 81 17.93 -8.66 6.97
N PRO A 82 17.24 -9.62 6.30
CA PRO A 82 17.60 -10.08 4.95
C PRO A 82 17.55 -8.97 3.88
N TRP A 83 16.85 -7.87 4.13
CA TRP A 83 16.84 -6.68 3.28
C TRP A 83 18.12 -5.83 3.39
N LEU A 84 18.93 -6.00 4.45
CA LEU A 84 20.27 -5.41 4.59
C LEU A 84 21.38 -6.43 4.28
N TYR A 85 21.12 -7.70 4.59
CA TYR A 85 22.06 -8.82 4.49
C TYR A 85 21.44 -9.94 3.65
N PRO A 86 21.51 -9.84 2.30
CA PRO A 86 20.79 -10.74 1.39
C PRO A 86 21.12 -12.23 1.58
N GLU A 87 22.31 -12.56 2.07
CA GLU A 87 22.74 -13.92 2.40
C GLU A 87 21.89 -14.61 3.48
N GLN A 88 21.14 -13.83 4.26
CA GLN A 88 20.18 -14.35 5.25
C GLN A 88 18.86 -14.81 4.61
N THR A 89 18.65 -14.56 3.31
CA THR A 89 17.39 -14.91 2.64
C THR A 89 17.19 -16.42 2.60
N THR A 90 15.98 -16.86 2.95
CA THR A 90 15.53 -18.25 2.81
C THR A 90 14.54 -18.41 1.65
N LEU A 91 14.29 -17.34 0.90
CA LEU A 91 13.33 -17.32 -0.20
C LEU A 91 13.91 -17.98 -1.47
N PRO A 92 13.08 -18.70 -2.24
CA PRO A 92 13.51 -19.26 -3.52
C PRO A 92 13.68 -18.18 -4.58
N THR A 93 14.59 -18.40 -5.53
CA THR A 93 14.69 -17.59 -6.74
C THR A 93 13.57 -17.93 -7.71
N ILE A 94 13.04 -16.92 -8.42
CA ILE A 94 12.06 -17.09 -9.50
C ILE A 94 12.63 -16.49 -10.79
N PRO A 95 12.64 -17.22 -11.91
CA PRO A 95 13.02 -16.64 -13.19
C PRO A 95 11.93 -15.67 -13.67
N VAL A 96 12.36 -14.55 -14.28
CA VAL A 96 11.42 -13.52 -14.77
C VAL A 96 10.43 -14.08 -15.80
N SER A 97 10.82 -15.11 -16.55
CA SER A 97 9.94 -15.80 -17.52
C SER A 97 8.78 -16.58 -16.89
N GLU A 98 8.83 -16.89 -15.58
CA GLU A 98 7.69 -17.47 -14.86
C GLU A 98 6.64 -16.42 -14.46
N LEU A 99 6.94 -15.13 -14.63
CA LEU A 99 6.03 -14.03 -14.35
C LEU A 99 5.19 -13.69 -15.58
N SER A 100 4.00 -13.13 -15.34
CA SER A 100 3.11 -12.64 -16.39
C SER A 100 2.62 -11.25 -16.04
N ILE A 101 2.39 -10.41 -17.05
CA ILE A 101 1.93 -9.04 -16.85
C ILE A 101 0.50 -9.07 -16.30
N GLN A 102 0.27 -8.34 -15.22
CA GLN A 102 -1.06 -8.06 -14.70
C GLN A 102 -1.56 -6.77 -15.32
N HIS A 103 -2.47 -6.86 -16.28
CA HIS A 103 -3.02 -5.69 -16.97
C HIS A 103 -4.09 -4.99 -16.13
N ALA A 104 -3.96 -3.67 -15.98
CA ALA A 104 -4.94 -2.82 -15.32
C ALA A 104 -6.20 -2.61 -16.16
N ASP A 105 -6.14 -2.74 -17.49
CA ASP A 105 -7.25 -2.33 -18.37
C ASP A 105 -8.22 -3.46 -18.74
N SER A 106 -7.99 -4.68 -18.23
CA SER A 106 -8.83 -5.83 -18.51
C SER A 106 -10.18 -5.72 -17.75
N LEU A 107 -11.14 -5.09 -18.43
CA LEU A 107 -12.59 -5.10 -18.23
C LEU A 107 -13.10 -4.41 -16.97
N GLU A 108 -13.63 -3.20 -17.14
CA GLU A 108 -14.89 -2.71 -16.55
C GLU A 108 -15.12 -1.24 -16.98
N ASN A 109 -15.89 -1.03 -18.06
CA ASN A 109 -16.47 0.29 -18.35
C ASN A 109 -17.63 0.51 -17.38
N ILE A 110 -17.33 0.97 -16.16
CA ILE A 110 -18.36 1.38 -15.20
C ILE A 110 -18.91 2.74 -15.68
N ASP A 111 -20.20 2.79 -16.00
CA ASP A 111 -20.89 4.04 -16.35
C ASP A 111 -21.12 4.86 -15.07
N GLU A 112 -20.29 5.89 -14.88
CA GLU A 112 -20.32 6.79 -13.72
C GLU A 112 -21.26 8.00 -13.90
N SER A 113 -22.01 8.08 -15.01
CA SER A 113 -22.82 9.27 -15.37
C SER A 113 -23.94 9.62 -14.39
N THR A 114 -24.30 8.69 -13.49
CA THR A 114 -25.41 8.83 -12.53
C THR A 114 -24.97 9.02 -11.08
N LEU A 115 -23.66 9.03 -10.79
CA LEU A 115 -23.15 9.06 -9.41
C LEU A 115 -22.90 10.51 -8.95
N SER A 116 -23.60 10.94 -7.90
CA SER A 116 -23.39 12.25 -7.27
C SER A 116 -22.56 12.15 -5.99
N GLU A 117 -21.70 13.14 -5.76
CA GLU A 117 -20.79 13.17 -4.62
C GLU A 117 -21.55 13.47 -3.31
N MET A 118 -21.74 12.45 -2.45
CA MET A 118 -22.22 12.70 -1.09
C MET A 118 -21.13 13.40 -0.26
N GLN A 119 -21.42 14.62 0.21
CA GLN A 119 -20.61 15.34 1.20
C GLN A 119 -20.85 14.73 2.59
N THR A 120 -19.92 13.90 3.06
CA THR A 120 -19.89 13.50 4.47
C THR A 120 -19.27 14.65 5.27
N ARG A 121 -20.07 15.27 6.14
CA ARG A 121 -19.66 16.35 7.04
C ARG A 121 -18.45 15.90 7.88
N GLU A 122 -17.47 16.80 7.98
CA GLU A 122 -16.29 16.66 8.83
C GLU A 122 -16.72 16.57 10.30
N GLU A 123 -16.65 15.38 10.89
CA GLU A 123 -16.57 15.25 12.34
C GLU A 123 -15.15 15.64 12.76
N ARG A 124 -15.05 16.88 13.26
CA ARG A 124 -13.92 17.39 14.03
C ARG A 124 -13.83 16.55 15.30
N ASP A 125 -12.87 15.63 15.36
CA ASP A 125 -12.48 14.99 16.61
C ASP A 125 -11.36 15.81 17.24
N SER A 126 -11.71 16.37 18.40
CA SER A 126 -10.95 17.22 19.32
C SER A 126 -9.72 16.52 19.89
N ASP A 127 -8.68 17.34 20.18
CA ASP A 127 -7.45 17.15 20.97
C ASP A 127 -7.04 15.75 21.49
#